data_AF-A0A519Z9D4-F1
#
_entry.id   AF-A0A519Z9D4-F1
#
_cell.length_a   1.000
_cell.length_b   1.000
_cell.length_c   1.000
_cell.angle_alpha   90.00
_cell.angle_beta   90.00
_cell.angle_gamma   90.00
#
_symmetry.space_group_name_H-M   'P 1'
#
loop_
_entity.id
_entity.type
_entity.pdbx_description
1 polymer ?
#
loop_
_entity_poly.entity_id
_entity_poly.type
_entity_poly.pdbx_seq_one_letter_code
_entity_poly.pdbx_strand_id
1 'polypeptide(L)'
;MMTDLILASLHHVAIVALIVLLAAEFVLLRPGLDRAALKRLTGLDAAYGLSAVAVIGIGIARVIWGIKGADFYLSNPWFWAKMVSFAAIGLLSAPPTIAIL
;
A
#
# COMPACT_ATOMS: atom_id res chain seq x y z
N MET A 1 -24.86 0.32 1.89
CA MET A 1 -24.78 1.75 1.51
C MET A 1 -23.72 2.49 2.32
N MET A 2 -23.86 2.63 3.66
CA MET A 2 -22.87 3.35 4.47
C MET A 2 -21.52 2.61 4.61
N THR A 3 -21.52 1.30 4.89
CA THR A 3 -20.29 0.50 5.03
C THR A 3 -19.45 0.51 3.75
N ASP A 4 -20.09 0.39 2.59
CA ASP A 4 -19.41 0.45 1.29
C ASP A 4 -18.77 1.81 1.04
N LEU A 5 -19.47 2.90 1.37
CA LEU A 5 -18.93 4.27 1.28
C LEU A 5 -17.70 4.45 2.18
N ILE A 6 -17.77 3.98 3.44
CA ILE A 6 -16.66 4.09 4.39
C ILE A 6 -15.46 3.29 3.88
N LEU A 7 -15.66 2.02 3.51
CA LEU A 7 -14.59 1.16 3.02
C LEU A 7 -13.99 1.70 1.72
N ALA A 8 -14.82 2.20 0.80
CA ALA A 8 -14.33 2.84 -0.42
C ALA A 8 -13.50 4.08 -0.07
N SER A 9 -13.99 4.97 0.78
CA SER A 9 -13.28 6.19 1.18
C SER A 9 -11.94 5.87 1.85
N LEU A 10 -11.93 4.97 2.83
CA LEU A 10 -10.70 4.53 3.51
C LEU A 10 -9.70 3.89 2.55
N HIS A 11 -10.18 3.07 1.61
CA HIS A 11 -9.32 2.44 0.62
C HIS A 11 -8.65 3.48 -0.29
N HIS A 12 -9.38 4.49 -0.76
CA HIS A 12 -8.80 5.56 -1.58
C HIS A 12 -7.82 6.42 -0.78
N VAL A 13 -8.13 6.74 0.47
CA VAL A 13 -7.20 7.45 1.37
C VAL A 13 -5.92 6.63 1.56
N ALA A 14 -6.02 5.31 1.78
CA ALA A 14 -4.86 4.44 1.90
C ALA A 14 -4.02 4.41 0.60
N ILE A 15 -4.66 4.39 -0.58
CA ILE A 15 -3.96 4.45 -1.88
C ILE A 15 -3.22 5.80 -2.02
N VAL A 16 -3.88 6.91 -1.71
CA VAL A 16 -3.24 8.24 -1.79
C VAL A 16 -2.08 8.34 -0.81
N ALA A 17 -2.25 7.84 0.42
CA ALA A 17 -1.17 7.79 1.41
C ALA A 17 0.02 6.98 0.89
N LEU A 18 -0.21 5.81 0.31
CA LEU A 18 0.82 4.97 -0.29
C LEU A 18 1.61 5.72 -1.37
N ILE A 19 0.91 6.40 -2.28
CA ILE A 19 1.54 7.17 -3.37
C ILE A 19 2.38 8.32 -2.81
N VAL A 20 1.84 9.07 -1.83
CA VAL A 20 2.52 10.22 -1.23
C VAL A 20 3.76 9.76 -0.44
N LEU A 21 3.67 8.67 0.31
CA LEU A 21 4.79 8.13 1.07
C LEU A 21 5.91 7.67 0.15
N LEU A 22 5.59 6.93 -0.91
CA LEU A 22 6.57 6.49 -1.91
C LEU A 22 7.24 7.69 -2.61
N ALA A 23 6.48 8.73 -2.94
CA ALA A 23 7.03 9.95 -3.52
C ALA A 23 7.97 10.68 -2.53
N ALA A 24 7.62 10.71 -1.24
CA ALA A 24 8.46 11.30 -0.20
C ALA A 24 9.77 10.54 -0.02
N GLU A 25 9.73 9.20 -0.04
CA GLU A 25 10.94 8.36 -0.02
C GLU A 25 11.84 8.65 -1.22
N PHE A 26 11.25 8.69 -2.42
CA PHE A 26 11.99 8.96 -3.65
C PHE A 26 12.71 10.32 -3.61
N VAL A 27 12.07 11.35 -3.04
CA VAL A 27 12.68 12.68 -2.88
C VAL A 27 13.78 12.69 -1.81
N LEU A 28 13.64 11.91 -0.74
CA LEU A 28 14.61 11.87 0.35
C LEU A 28 15.83 11.00 0.04
N LEU A 29 15.66 9.97 -0.80
CA LEU A 29 16.70 9.02 -1.13
C LEU A 29 17.81 9.67 -1.96
N ARG A 30 19.00 9.81 -1.34
CA ARG A 30 20.19 10.35 -1.99
C ARG A 30 21.48 9.78 -1.37
N PRO A 31 22.61 9.78 -2.09
CA PRO A 31 23.90 9.41 -1.50
C PRO A 31 24.29 10.31 -0.32
N GLY A 32 24.96 9.75 0.69
CA GLY A 32 25.50 10.51 1.82
C GLY A 32 24.47 11.00 2.83
N LEU A 33 23.38 10.24 3.05
CA LEU A 33 22.41 10.55 4.11
C LEU A 33 23.10 10.59 5.48
N ASP A 34 22.84 11.66 6.23
CA ASP A 34 23.19 11.70 7.64
C ASP A 34 22.25 10.79 8.47
N ARG A 35 22.59 10.58 9.74
CA ARG A 35 21.82 9.72 10.64
C ARG A 35 20.36 10.21 10.82
N ALA A 36 20.12 11.51 10.80
CA ALA A 36 18.79 12.06 10.99
C ALA A 36 17.91 11.84 9.75
N ALA A 37 18.47 12.02 8.56
CA ALA A 37 17.81 11.79 7.29
C ALA A 37 17.55 10.29 7.06
N LEU A 38 18.50 9.42 7.43
CA LEU A 38 18.29 7.97 7.40
C LEU A 38 17.11 7.56 8.31
N LYS A 39 17.06 8.06 9.55
CA LYS A 39 15.93 7.78 10.46
C LYS A 39 14.57 8.26 9.92
N ARG A 40 14.56 9.36 9.16
CA ARG A 40 13.34 9.85 8.50
C ARG A 40 12.94 8.93 7.35
N LEU A 41 13.90 8.50 6.54
CA LEU A 41 13.67 7.56 5.45
C LEU A 41 13.09 6.24 5.97
N THR A 42 13.65 5.67 7.05
CA THR A 42 13.15 4.42 7.63
C THR A 42 11.74 4.55 8.20
N GLY A 43 11.40 5.70 8.77
CA GLY A 43 10.04 5.99 9.21
C GLY A 43 9.04 6.10 8.05
N LEU A 44 9.47 6.71 6.93
CA LEU A 44 8.64 6.79 5.71
C LEU A 44 8.45 5.41 5.08
N ASP A 45 9.49 4.58 5.04
CA ASP A 45 9.45 3.20 4.52
C ASP A 45 8.51 2.30 5.34
N ALA A 46 8.60 2.37 6.67
CA ALA A 46 7.67 1.67 7.54
C ALA A 46 6.21 2.13 7.32
N ALA A 47 5.99 3.43 7.14
CA ALA A 47 4.66 3.98 6.86
C ALA A 47 4.16 3.57 5.47
N TYR A 48 5.04 3.54 4.46
CA TYR A 48 4.73 3.05 3.11
C TYR A 48 4.29 1.58 3.18
N GLY A 49 5.06 0.73 3.85
CA GLY A 49 4.71 -0.67 4.06
C GLY A 49 3.36 -0.84 4.77
N LEU A 50 3.11 -0.06 5.83
CA LEU A 50 1.82 -0.06 6.53
C LEU A 50 0.66 0.36 5.62
N SER A 51 0.86 1.38 4.77
CA SER A 51 -0.15 1.83 3.82
C SER A 51 -0.47 0.75 2.78
N ALA A 52 0.51 -0.01 2.30
CA ALA A 52 0.30 -1.14 1.39
C ALA A 52 -0.53 -2.25 2.03
N VAL A 53 -0.24 -2.59 3.30
CA VAL A 53 -1.05 -3.53 4.08
C VAL A 53 -2.49 -3.01 4.25
N ALA A 54 -2.66 -1.72 4.54
CA ALA A 54 -3.98 -1.11 4.67
C ALA A 54 -4.78 -1.17 3.35
N VAL A 55 -4.15 -0.87 2.20
CA VAL A 55 -4.78 -0.98 0.88
C VAL A 55 -5.31 -2.40 0.67
N ILE A 56 -4.47 -3.42 0.88
CA ILE A 56 -4.88 -4.82 0.71
C ILE A 56 -5.97 -5.22 1.70
N GLY A 57 -5.80 -4.92 2.99
CA GLY A 57 -6.75 -5.28 4.04
C GLY A 57 -8.14 -4.66 3.83
N ILE A 58 -8.19 -3.37 3.52
CA ILE A 58 -9.45 -2.69 3.21
C ILE A 58 -10.02 -3.19 1.87
N GLY A 59 -9.15 -3.48 0.89
CA GLY A 59 -9.56 -4.09 -0.38
C GLY A 59 -10.27 -5.42 -0.18
N ILE A 60 -9.71 -6.31 0.64
CA ILE A 60 -10.34 -7.59 1.02
C ILE A 60 -11.67 -7.35 1.75
N ALA A 61 -11.71 -6.40 2.67
CA ALA A 61 -12.95 -6.01 3.35
C ALA A 61 -14.04 -5.58 2.35
N ARG A 62 -13.68 -4.90 1.26
CA ARG A 62 -14.62 -4.55 0.17
C ARG A 62 -15.04 -5.74 -0.69
N VAL A 63 -14.21 -6.77 -0.83
CA VAL A 63 -14.60 -8.02 -1.52
C VAL A 63 -15.64 -8.79 -0.70
N ILE A 64 -15.48 -8.83 0.63
CA ILE A 64 -16.33 -9.61 1.54
C ILE A 64 -17.63 -8.87 1.89
N TRP A 65 -17.53 -7.58 2.25
CA TRP A 65 -18.64 -6.79 2.77
C TRP A 65 -19.13 -5.66 1.84
N GLY A 66 -18.51 -5.50 0.67
CA GLY A 66 -18.90 -4.49 -0.31
C GLY A 66 -20.13 -4.87 -1.11
N ILE A 67 -20.76 -3.87 -1.75
CA ILE A 67 -22.05 -4.04 -2.43
C ILE A 67 -21.99 -4.98 -3.64
N LYS A 68 -20.82 -5.11 -4.28
CA LYS A 68 -20.66 -5.92 -5.50
C LYS A 68 -20.59 -7.43 -5.26
N GLY A 69 -20.37 -7.87 -4.03
CA GLY A 69 -20.15 -9.28 -3.68
C GLY A 69 -18.82 -9.84 -4.20
N ALA A 70 -18.39 -10.97 -3.65
CA ALA A 70 -17.07 -11.55 -3.94
C ALA A 70 -16.92 -12.01 -5.41
N ASP A 71 -17.98 -12.58 -5.99
CA ASP A 71 -17.95 -13.15 -7.34
C ASP A 71 -17.59 -12.12 -8.41
N PHE A 72 -18.00 -10.85 -8.23
CA PHE A 72 -17.64 -9.75 -9.12
C PHE A 72 -16.11 -9.52 -9.19
N TYR A 73 -15.41 -9.74 -8.08
CA TYR A 73 -13.96 -9.55 -8.01
C TYR A 73 -13.20 -10.80 -8.44
N LEU A 74 -13.60 -11.97 -7.95
CA LEU A 74 -12.88 -13.23 -8.17
C LEU A 74 -12.94 -13.69 -9.62
N SER A 75 -14.02 -13.39 -10.34
CA SER A 75 -14.16 -13.69 -11.78
C SER A 75 -13.42 -12.71 -12.69
N ASN A 76 -12.90 -11.60 -12.16
CA ASN A 76 -12.29 -10.54 -12.95
C ASN A 76 -10.76 -10.71 -13.02
N PRO A 77 -10.17 -10.97 -14.21
CA PRO A 77 -8.72 -11.10 -14.35
C PRO A 77 -7.94 -9.85 -13.92
N TRP A 78 -8.52 -8.65 -14.08
CA TRP A 78 -7.88 -7.40 -13.69
C TRP A 78 -7.80 -7.21 -12.17
N PHE A 79 -8.69 -7.86 -11.40
CA PHE A 79 -8.54 -7.90 -9.95
C PHE A 79 -7.29 -8.70 -9.59
N TRP A 80 -7.12 -9.90 -10.15
CA TRP A 80 -5.94 -10.73 -9.91
C TRP A 80 -4.64 -10.08 -10.39
N ALA A 81 -4.65 -9.42 -11.56
CA ALA A 81 -3.49 -8.67 -12.03
C ALA A 81 -3.05 -7.61 -11.01
N LYS A 82 -3.98 -6.87 -10.40
CA LYS A 82 -3.66 -5.91 -9.33
C LYS A 82 -3.07 -6.59 -8.10
N MET A 83 -3.65 -7.71 -7.67
CA MET A 83 -3.16 -8.45 -6.49
C MET A 83 -1.75 -9.00 -6.71
N VAL A 84 -1.49 -9.58 -7.89
CA VAL A 84 -0.15 -10.07 -8.26
C VAL A 84 0.85 -8.92 -8.34
N SER A 85 0.48 -7.78 -8.92
CA SER A 85 1.35 -6.59 -8.94
C SER A 85 1.69 -6.10 -7.54
N PHE A 86 0.71 -6.03 -6.64
CA PHE A 86 0.95 -5.66 -5.23
C PHE A 86 1.89 -6.66 -4.54
N ALA A 87 1.72 -7.96 -4.77
CA ALA A 87 2.60 -8.98 -4.23
C ALA A 87 4.02 -8.85 -4.78
N ALA A 88 4.18 -8.63 -6.09
CA ALA A 88 5.47 -8.44 -6.73
C ALA A 88 6.19 -7.20 -6.18
N ILE A 89 5.48 -6.07 -6.05
CA ILE A 89 6.02 -4.84 -5.46
C ILE A 89 6.46 -5.12 -4.01
N GLY A 90 5.63 -5.76 -3.19
CA GLY A 90 5.98 -6.09 -1.81
C GLY A 90 7.22 -6.98 -1.70
N LEU A 91 7.38 -7.97 -2.59
CA LEU A 91 8.57 -8.81 -2.64
C LEU A 91 9.82 -8.03 -3.04
N LEU A 92 9.71 -7.10 -4.00
CA LEU A 92 10.81 -6.24 -4.44
C LEU A 92 11.21 -5.22 -3.37
N SER A 93 10.25 -4.73 -2.59
CA SER A 93 10.48 -3.78 -1.50
C SER A 93 11.05 -4.43 -0.23
N ALA A 94 10.84 -5.73 0.00
CA ALA A 94 11.25 -6.37 1.25
C ALA A 94 12.77 -6.31 1.54
N PRO A 95 13.68 -6.62 0.59
CA PRO A 95 15.12 -6.54 0.85
C PRO A 95 15.63 -5.15 1.28
N PRO A 96 15.32 -4.04 0.55
CA PRO A 96 15.76 -2.72 0.99
C PRO A 96 15.13 -2.29 2.31
N THR A 97 13.84 -2.58 2.55
CA THR A 97 13.17 -2.30 3.83
C THR A 97 13.90 -2.97 5.00
N ILE A 98 14.22 -4.26 4.90
CA ILE A 98 14.95 -5.00 5.96
C ILE A 98 16.36 -4.44 6.16
N ALA A 99 17.00 -3.93 5.11
CA ALA A 99 18.35 -3.38 5.22
C ALA A 99 18.41 -2.00 5.91
N ILE A 100 17.31 -1.24 5.88
CA ILE A 100 17.27 0.12 6.45
C ILE A 100 16.57 0.20 7.81
N LEU A 101 15.62 -0.70 8.12
CA LEU A 101 14.95 -0.79 9.43
C LEU A 101 15.90 -1.23 10.55
#